data_AF-A0A6N2RLG5-F1
#
_entry.id   AF-A0A6N2RLG5-F1
#
_cell.length_a   1.000
_cell.length_b   1.000
_cell.length_c   1.000
_cell.angle_alpha   90.00
_cell.angle_beta   90.00
_cell.angle_gamma   90.00
#
_symmetry.space_group_name_H-M   'P 1'
#
loop_
_entity.id
_entity.type
_entity.pdbx_description
1 polymer ?
#
loop_
_entity_poly.entity_id
_entity_poly.type
_entity_poly.pdbx_seq_one_letter_code
_entity_poly.pdbx_strand_id
1 'polypeptide(L)'
;MELKEETDNVDLEYYDLHGGTHHIYLAPGNVQWICNILFNYERIFDDFIEDPPEWASENPGWKWNMQISRDRIHKIRMQVEKGLGYSTEAHWEKCLKKYGKKEKEEDVGGEALEMAFRRTVGNKNKPPQKPGVEDIKKVKNEPTQISIFDIVKEN
;
A
#
# COMPACT_ATOMS: atom_id res chain seq x y z
N MET A 1 -1.79 1.83 35.48
CA MET A 1 -2.77 2.29 34.48
C MET A 1 -2.37 1.61 33.19
N GLU A 2 -2.95 0.44 32.92
CA GLU A 2 -2.71 -0.27 31.66
C GLU A 2 -3.35 0.57 30.56
N LEU A 3 -2.52 1.06 29.64
CA LEU A 3 -2.98 1.59 28.36
C LEU A 3 -3.58 0.40 27.62
N LYS A 4 -4.88 0.20 27.73
CA LYS A 4 -5.62 -0.64 26.79
C LYS A 4 -5.42 0.02 25.44
N GLU A 5 -4.60 -0.59 24.58
CA GLU A 5 -4.65 -0.31 23.15
C GLU A 5 -6.09 -0.60 22.73
N GLU A 6 -6.88 0.46 22.56
CA GLU A 6 -8.16 0.43 21.88
C GLU A 6 -7.84 0.03 20.45
N THR A 7 -7.74 -1.28 20.23
CA THR A 7 -7.58 -1.83 18.90
C THR A 7 -8.93 -1.69 18.24
N ASP A 8 -9.09 -0.66 17.40
CA ASP A 8 -10.25 -0.40 16.53
C ASP A 8 -10.41 -1.54 15.51
N ASN A 9 -10.58 -2.77 15.98
CA ASN A 9 -10.75 -3.94 15.13
C ASN A 9 -12.18 -3.98 14.59
N VAL A 10 -12.30 -4.43 13.34
CA VAL A 10 -13.55 -4.78 12.72
C VAL A 10 -13.95 -6.16 13.21
N ASP A 11 -15.15 -6.26 13.79
CA ASP A 11 -15.78 -7.51 14.17
C ASP A 11 -16.62 -8.05 13.00
N LEU A 12 -16.25 -9.22 12.49
CA LEU A 12 -17.01 -9.97 11.50
C LEU A 12 -17.69 -11.15 12.19
N GLU A 13 -18.97 -10.97 12.50
CA GLU A 13 -19.83 -12.01 13.04
C GLU A 13 -20.34 -12.94 11.92
N TYR A 14 -20.27 -14.25 12.15
CA TYR A 14 -20.89 -15.25 11.27
C TYR A 14 -21.53 -16.39 12.07
N TYR A 15 -22.47 -17.08 11.42
CA TYR A 15 -23.18 -18.22 11.98
C TYR A 15 -22.70 -19.50 11.30
N ASP A 16 -22.37 -20.52 12.08
CA ASP A 16 -22.07 -21.85 11.56
C ASP A 16 -23.36 -22.66 11.28
N LEU A 17 -23.19 -23.86 10.70
CA LEU A 17 -24.31 -24.76 10.38
C LEU A 17 -25.01 -25.35 11.62
N HIS A 18 -24.37 -25.27 12.78
CA HIS A 18 -24.87 -25.76 14.07
C HIS A 18 -25.56 -24.66 14.89
N GLY A 19 -25.67 -23.44 14.35
CA GLY A 19 -26.28 -22.29 15.02
C GLY A 19 -25.35 -21.61 16.02
N GLY A 20 -24.04 -21.90 16.00
CA GLY A 20 -23.02 -21.20 16.76
C GLY A 20 -22.70 -19.84 16.15
N THR A 21 -22.60 -18.82 17.00
CA THR A 21 -22.13 -17.48 16.62
C THR A 21 -20.62 -17.39 16.82
N HIS A 22 -19.92 -16.92 15.80
CA HIS A 22 -18.47 -16.79 15.80
C HIS A 22 -18.06 -15.39 15.37
N HIS A 23 -16.94 -14.91 15.91
CA HIS A 23 -16.41 -13.58 15.65
C HIS A 23 -15.00 -13.67 15.09
N ILE A 24 -14.71 -12.89 14.06
CA ILE A 24 -13.37 -12.70 13.51
C ILE A 24 -13.02 -11.21 13.66
N TYR A 25 -11.98 -10.93 14.45
CA TYR A 25 -11.48 -9.58 14.66
C TYR A 25 -10.32 -9.28 13.72
N LEU A 26 -10.45 -8.25 12.89
CA LEU A 26 -9.42 -7.83 11.94
C LEU A 26 -9.15 -6.34 12.08
N ALA A 27 -7.87 -5.95 11.97
CA ALA A 27 -7.53 -4.55 11.84
C ALA A 27 -8.22 -3.96 10.58
N PRO A 28 -8.73 -2.71 10.62
CA PRO A 28 -9.47 -2.12 9.50
C PRO A 28 -8.69 -2.10 8.19
N GLY A 29 -7.37 -1.88 8.26
CA GLY A 29 -6.49 -1.92 7.10
C GLY A 29 -6.46 -3.29 6.40
N ASN A 30 -6.54 -4.39 7.15
CA ASN A 30 -6.61 -5.74 6.57
C ASN A 30 -7.94 -5.95 5.86
N VAL A 31 -9.05 -5.47 6.44
CA VAL A 31 -10.37 -5.59 5.81
C VAL A 31 -10.45 -4.74 4.54
N GLN A 32 -9.91 -3.52 4.57
CA GLN A 32 -9.77 -2.67 3.36
C GLN A 32 -8.96 -3.37 2.27
N TRP A 33 -7.86 -4.04 2.63
CA TRP A 33 -7.03 -4.78 1.69
C TRP A 33 -7.78 -5.95 1.05
N ILE A 34 -8.57 -6.70 1.85
CA ILE A 34 -9.45 -7.76 1.34
C ILE A 34 -10.46 -7.16 0.34
N CYS A 35 -11.11 -6.04 0.66
CA CYS A 35 -12.04 -5.38 -0.26
C CYS A 35 -11.36 -4.98 -1.59
N ASN A 36 -10.12 -4.46 -1.53
CA ASN A 36 -9.36 -4.11 -2.74
C ASN A 36 -9.07 -5.35 -3.61
N ILE A 37 -8.76 -6.49 -2.99
CA ILE A 37 -8.57 -7.76 -3.72
C ILE A 37 -9.87 -8.18 -4.39
N LEU A 38 -10.98 -8.19 -3.65
CA LEU A 38 -12.30 -8.53 -4.19
C LEU A 38 -12.66 -7.65 -5.40
N PHE A 39 -12.40 -6.35 -5.32
CA PHE A 39 -12.59 -5.42 -6.44
C PHE A 39 -11.77 -5.80 -7.67
N ASN A 40 -10.50 -6.17 -7.50
CA ASN A 40 -9.66 -6.61 -8.62
C ASN A 40 -10.17 -7.91 -9.24
N TYR A 41 -10.65 -8.86 -8.43
CA TYR A 41 -11.24 -10.09 -8.92
C TYR A 41 -12.55 -9.84 -9.68
N GLU A 42 -13.42 -8.94 -9.23
CA GLU A 42 -14.63 -8.54 -9.99
C GLU A 42 -14.26 -8.15 -11.42
N ARG A 43 -13.21 -7.34 -11.58
CA ARG A 43 -12.74 -6.91 -12.90
C ARG A 43 -12.21 -8.05 -13.75
N ILE A 44 -11.47 -8.99 -13.15
CA ILE A 44 -10.99 -10.19 -13.86
C ILE A 44 -12.17 -11.04 -14.35
N PHE A 45 -13.23 -11.17 -13.54
CA PHE A 45 -14.44 -11.86 -14.00
C PHE A 45 -15.13 -11.09 -15.13
N ASP A 46 -15.22 -9.76 -15.04
CA ASP A 46 -15.76 -8.92 -16.12
C ASP A 46 -14.96 -9.15 -17.41
N ASP A 47 -13.61 -9.12 -17.35
CA ASP A 47 -12.73 -9.38 -18.49
C ASP A 47 -12.98 -10.77 -19.11
N PHE A 48 -13.10 -11.82 -18.29
CA PHE A 48 -13.41 -13.17 -18.78
C PHE A 48 -14.83 -13.27 -19.37
N ILE A 49 -15.81 -12.56 -18.83
CA ILE A 49 -17.18 -12.59 -19.35
C ILE A 49 -17.27 -11.85 -20.70
N GLU A 50 -16.52 -10.76 -20.85
CA GLU A 50 -16.44 -9.94 -22.06
C GLU A 50 -15.61 -10.62 -23.16
N ASP A 51 -14.48 -11.22 -22.81
CA ASP A 51 -13.59 -11.98 -23.70
C ASP A 51 -13.39 -13.42 -23.17
N PRO A 52 -14.36 -14.32 -23.44
CA PRO A 52 -14.29 -15.69 -22.96
C PRO A 52 -13.13 -16.46 -23.59
N PRO A 53 -12.38 -17.25 -22.81
CA PRO A 53 -11.37 -18.13 -23.37
C PRO A 53 -12.02 -19.18 -24.27
N GLU A 54 -11.31 -19.68 -25.29
CA GLU A 54 -11.85 -20.59 -26.31
C GLU A 54 -12.57 -21.81 -25.71
N TRP A 55 -11.98 -22.39 -24.66
CA TRP A 55 -12.52 -23.56 -23.96
C TRP A 55 -13.83 -23.27 -23.18
N ALA A 56 -14.18 -22.01 -22.94
CA ALA A 56 -15.41 -21.65 -22.22
C ALA A 56 -16.66 -22.12 -22.98
N SER A 57 -16.59 -22.14 -24.32
CA SER A 57 -17.68 -22.64 -25.18
C SER A 57 -17.96 -24.13 -24.99
N GLU A 58 -16.95 -24.90 -24.58
CA GLU A 58 -17.03 -26.35 -24.31
C GLU A 58 -17.63 -26.67 -22.94
N ASN A 59 -17.84 -25.64 -22.09
CA ASN A 59 -18.36 -25.79 -20.73
C ASN A 59 -19.74 -25.09 -20.59
N PRO A 60 -20.85 -25.83 -20.80
CA PRO A 60 -22.18 -25.29 -20.63
C PRO A 60 -22.40 -24.69 -19.25
N GLY A 61 -22.84 -23.43 -19.19
CA GLY A 61 -23.08 -22.72 -17.95
C GLY A 61 -21.86 -22.01 -17.35
N TRP A 62 -20.67 -22.10 -17.98
CA TRP A 62 -19.48 -21.37 -17.53
C TRP A 62 -19.75 -19.87 -17.37
N LYS A 63 -20.37 -19.23 -18.37
CA LYS A 63 -20.69 -17.79 -18.32
C LYS A 63 -21.60 -17.44 -17.14
N TRP A 64 -22.61 -18.26 -16.88
CA TRP A 64 -23.50 -18.09 -15.74
C TRP A 64 -22.75 -18.23 -14.41
N ASN A 65 -21.85 -19.21 -14.28
CA ASN A 65 -21.04 -19.38 -13.09
C ASN A 65 -20.11 -18.18 -12.84
N MET A 66 -19.51 -17.62 -13.90
CA MET A 66 -18.69 -16.41 -13.79
C MET A 66 -19.52 -15.21 -13.32
N GLN A 67 -20.69 -14.98 -13.92
CA GLN A 67 -21.60 -13.90 -13.55
C GLN A 67 -22.05 -14.01 -12.08
N ILE A 68 -22.49 -15.20 -11.66
CA ILE A 68 -22.90 -15.44 -10.27
C ILE A 68 -21.75 -15.18 -9.30
N SER A 69 -20.53 -15.62 -9.65
CA SER A 69 -19.34 -15.42 -8.81
C SER A 69 -19.00 -13.93 -8.69
N ARG A 70 -19.00 -13.22 -9.82
CA ARG A 70 -18.78 -11.76 -9.90
C ARG A 70 -19.79 -11.00 -9.05
N ASP A 71 -21.08 -11.30 -9.19
CA ASP A 71 -22.16 -10.65 -8.43
C ASP A 71 -22.06 -10.94 -6.93
N ARG A 72 -21.64 -12.16 -6.56
CA ARG A 72 -21.43 -12.53 -5.16
C ARG A 72 -20.29 -11.73 -4.54
N ILE A 73 -19.16 -11.60 -5.24
CA ILE A 73 -18.02 -10.80 -4.80
C ILE A 73 -18.45 -9.34 -4.63
N HIS A 74 -19.13 -8.78 -5.63
CA HIS A 74 -19.66 -7.43 -5.60
C HIS A 74 -20.53 -7.18 -4.37
N LYS A 75 -21.48 -8.08 -4.09
CA LYS A 75 -22.36 -7.96 -2.93
C LYS A 75 -21.60 -7.96 -1.60
N ILE A 76 -20.63 -8.86 -1.44
CA ILE A 76 -19.80 -8.94 -0.22
C ILE A 76 -19.01 -7.65 -0.06
N ARG A 77 -18.30 -7.21 -1.10
CA ARG A 77 -17.51 -5.99 -1.10
C ARG A 77 -18.34 -4.78 -0.70
N MET A 78 -19.50 -4.57 -1.32
CA MET A 78 -20.39 -3.44 -1.03
C MET A 78 -20.90 -3.44 0.42
N GLN A 79 -21.19 -4.62 1.00
CA GLN A 79 -21.60 -4.72 2.40
C GLN A 79 -20.47 -4.29 3.35
N VAL A 80 -19.26 -4.77 3.10
CA VAL A 80 -18.09 -4.47 3.94
C VAL A 80 -17.65 -3.01 3.77
N GLU A 81 -17.61 -2.49 2.55
CA GLU A 81 -17.31 -1.07 2.25
C GLU A 81 -18.26 -0.12 2.98
N LYS A 82 -19.56 -0.42 2.94
CA LYS A 82 -20.58 0.36 3.66
C LYS A 82 -20.36 0.33 5.18
N GLY A 83 -20.02 -0.84 5.74
CA GLY A 83 -19.73 -0.99 7.17
C GLY A 83 -18.48 -0.23 7.62
N LEU A 84 -17.47 -0.16 6.75
CA LEU A 84 -16.19 0.52 7.02
C LEU A 84 -16.18 2.02 6.69
N GLY A 85 -17.15 2.52 5.92
CA GLY A 85 -17.06 3.87 5.34
C GLY A 85 -15.90 4.01 4.35
N TYR A 86 -15.54 2.92 3.67
CA TYR A 86 -14.42 2.83 2.73
C TYR A 86 -14.92 2.62 1.30
N SER A 87 -14.24 3.19 0.30
CA SER A 87 -14.54 2.97 -1.12
C SER A 87 -13.31 2.41 -1.84
N THR A 88 -13.41 1.18 -2.33
CA THR A 88 -12.33 0.55 -3.11
C THR A 88 -12.16 1.23 -4.46
N GLU A 89 -13.23 1.72 -5.08
CA GLU A 89 -13.17 2.47 -6.34
C GLU A 89 -12.37 3.75 -6.19
N ALA A 90 -12.66 4.55 -5.15
CA ALA A 90 -11.90 5.76 -4.86
C ALA A 90 -10.43 5.46 -4.52
N HIS A 91 -10.16 4.31 -3.88
CA HIS A 91 -8.80 3.84 -3.64
C HIS A 91 -8.10 3.47 -4.96
N TRP A 92 -8.78 2.72 -5.83
CA TRP A 92 -8.28 2.31 -7.13
C TRP A 92 -7.93 3.51 -8.01
N GLU A 93 -8.78 4.54 -8.06
CA GLU A 93 -8.49 5.77 -8.78
C GLU A 93 -7.22 6.48 -8.26
N LYS A 94 -6.99 6.47 -6.94
CA LYS A 94 -5.75 7.01 -6.35
C LYS A 94 -4.54 6.19 -6.79
N CYS A 95 -4.67 4.87 -6.84
CA CYS A 95 -3.61 3.97 -7.31
C CYS A 95 -3.31 4.23 -8.80
N LEU A 96 -4.32 4.35 -9.65
CA LEU A 96 -4.14 4.70 -11.06
C LEU A 96 -3.47 6.06 -11.26
N LYS A 97 -3.85 7.07 -10.47
CA LYS A 97 -3.19 8.38 -10.49
C LYS A 97 -1.72 8.32 -10.08
N LYS A 98 -1.35 7.40 -9.18
CA LYS A 98 0.05 7.16 -8.80
C LYS A 98 0.80 6.41 -9.89
N TYR A 99 0.19 5.40 -10.51
CA TYR A 99 0.79 4.62 -11.59
C TYR A 99 1.01 5.47 -12.86
N GLY A 100 0.03 6.31 -13.22
CA GLY A 100 0.11 7.20 -14.38
C GLY A 100 1.05 8.40 -14.18
N LYS A 101 1.40 8.72 -12.93
CA LYS A 101 2.59 9.53 -12.68
C LYS A 101 3.77 8.60 -12.93
N LYS A 102 4.39 8.73 -14.12
CA LYS A 102 5.80 8.34 -14.27
C LYS A 102 6.52 8.83 -13.02
N GLU A 103 7.38 7.99 -12.43
CA GLU A 103 8.41 8.52 -11.55
C GLU A 103 8.98 9.71 -12.32
N LYS A 104 8.67 10.93 -11.87
CA LYS A 104 9.57 12.02 -12.15
C LYS A 104 10.86 11.44 -11.60
N GLU A 105 11.86 11.29 -12.46
CA GLU A 105 13.24 11.31 -12.02
C GLU A 105 13.32 12.53 -11.13
N GLU A 106 13.07 12.29 -9.86
CA GLU A 106 12.93 13.31 -8.87
C GLU A 106 14.40 13.56 -8.62
N ASP A 107 14.90 14.60 -9.29
CA ASP A 107 16.18 15.25 -9.09
C ASP A 107 16.21 15.83 -7.65
N VAL A 108 15.98 14.95 -6.68
CA VAL A 108 15.99 15.15 -5.24
C VAL A 108 17.44 15.38 -4.77
N GLY A 109 18.42 15.11 -5.66
CA GLY A 109 19.78 15.60 -5.53
C GLY A 109 19.93 17.05 -5.98
N GLY A 110 19.53 17.39 -7.22
CA GLY A 110 19.79 18.67 -7.86
C GLY A 110 19.08 19.86 -7.22
N GLU A 111 17.78 19.77 -6.94
CA GLU A 111 17.04 20.89 -6.33
C GLU A 111 17.43 21.11 -4.86
N ALA A 112 17.77 20.04 -4.12
CA ALA A 112 18.30 20.15 -2.77
C ALA A 112 19.70 20.77 -2.75
N LEU A 113 20.57 20.40 -3.70
CA LEU A 113 21.90 21.01 -3.87
C LEU A 113 21.77 22.48 -4.27
N GLU A 114 20.91 22.82 -5.22
CA GLU A 114 20.74 24.20 -5.68
C GLU A 114 20.13 25.07 -4.57
N MET A 115 19.19 24.55 -3.78
CA MET A 115 18.65 25.26 -2.62
C MET A 115 19.72 25.45 -1.52
N ALA A 116 20.60 24.46 -1.29
CA ALA A 116 21.74 24.59 -0.40
C ALA A 116 22.78 25.61 -0.92
N PHE A 117 23.04 25.61 -2.23
CA PHE A 117 23.97 26.55 -2.89
C PHE A 117 23.42 27.98 -2.90
N ARG A 118 22.11 28.17 -3.11
CA ARG A 118 21.46 29.49 -2.99
C ARG A 118 21.47 30.00 -1.55
N ARG A 119 21.36 29.12 -0.55
CA ARG A 119 21.50 29.50 0.87
C ARG A 119 22.92 29.93 1.24
N THR A 120 23.96 29.33 0.65
CA THR A 120 25.36 29.72 0.89
C THR A 120 25.77 30.97 0.10
N VAL A 121 25.25 31.16 -1.11
CA VAL A 121 25.56 32.33 -1.95
C VAL A 121 24.73 33.56 -1.55
N GLY A 122 23.48 33.38 -1.10
CA GLY A 122 22.59 34.46 -0.66
C GLY A 122 22.92 35.07 0.70
N ASN A 123 23.81 34.44 1.49
CA ASN A 123 24.17 34.90 2.84
C ASN A 123 25.53 35.61 2.92
N LYS A 124 26.09 36.06 1.78
CA LYS A 124 27.36 36.78 1.71
C LYS A 124 27.35 38.18 2.37
N ASN A 125 26.24 38.61 2.97
CA ASN A 125 26.11 39.90 3.65
C ASN A 125 25.85 39.83 5.17
N LYS A 126 26.21 38.73 5.85
CA LYS A 126 26.33 38.72 7.32
C LYS A 126 27.71 38.25 7.77
N PRO A 127 28.37 38.95 8.70
CA PRO A 127 29.69 38.54 9.20
C PRO A 127 29.60 37.21 9.95
N PRO A 128 30.66 36.38 9.91
CA PRO A 128 30.62 35.03 10.45
C PRO A 128 30.51 35.03 11.97
N GLN A 129 29.44 34.46 12.52
CA GLN A 129 29.43 33.97 13.89
C GLN A 129 30.18 32.63 13.91
N LYS A 130 31.26 32.57 14.70
CA LYS A 130 31.96 31.32 15.04
C LYS A 130 31.13 30.56 16.08
N PRO A 131 30.78 29.28 15.88
CA PRO A 131 30.65 28.35 16.97
C PRO A 131 32.05 27.85 17.36
N GLY A 132 32.31 27.81 18.67
CA GLY A 132 33.62 27.57 19.27
C GLY A 132 34.25 26.21 18.97
N VAL A 133 35.57 26.19 19.03
CA VAL A 133 36.43 25.02 19.02
C VAL A 133 36.75 24.68 20.47
N GLU A 134 36.39 23.48 20.91
CA GLU A 134 36.94 22.64 22.01
C GLU A 134 35.99 21.42 22.02
N ASP A 135 36.34 20.17 21.69
CA ASP A 135 37.60 19.45 21.75
C ASP A 135 37.70 18.40 20.63
N ILE A 136 38.90 18.24 20.09
CA ILE A 136 39.27 17.10 19.24
C ILE A 136 39.54 15.89 20.14
N LYS A 137 38.69 14.85 20.07
CA LYS A 137 39.13 13.48 20.33
C LYS A 137 38.77 12.57 19.16
N LYS A 138 39.82 12.07 18.54
CA LYS A 138 39.91 11.06 17.48
C LYS A 138 38.96 9.88 17.71
N VAL A 139 38.20 9.49 16.68
CA VAL A 139 38.15 8.12 16.16
C VAL A 139 37.97 8.21 14.64
N LYS A 140 38.96 7.75 13.89
CA LYS A 140 38.80 7.39 12.47
C LYS A 140 37.92 6.14 12.42
N ASN A 141 36.88 6.15 11.59
CA ASN A 141 36.60 5.04 10.68
C ASN A 141 35.66 5.54 9.59
N GLU A 142 36.12 5.38 8.35
CA GLU A 142 35.39 5.66 7.12
C GLU A 142 34.07 4.87 7.10
N PRO A 143 32.97 5.40 6.52
CA PRO A 143 31.80 4.59 6.27
C PRO A 143 32.12 3.63 5.13
N THR A 144 32.45 2.38 5.46
CA THR A 144 32.50 1.30 4.48
C THR A 144 31.10 1.11 3.92
N GLN A 145 30.91 1.48 2.66
CA GLN A 145 29.69 1.23 1.92
C GLN A 145 29.58 -0.29 1.72
N ILE A 146 28.73 -0.96 2.51
CA ILE A 146 28.50 -2.40 2.35
C ILE A 146 27.60 -2.59 1.12
N SER A 147 28.11 -3.27 0.10
CA SER A 147 27.35 -3.66 -1.06
C SER A 147 26.42 -4.81 -0.72
N ILE A 148 25.18 -4.78 -1.21
CA ILE A 148 24.18 -5.86 -1.05
C ILE A 148 24.71 -7.22 -1.57
N PHE A 149 25.68 -7.21 -2.49
CA PHE A 149 26.27 -8.44 -3.03
C PHE A 149 27.25 -9.15 -2.07
N ASP A 150 27.70 -8.50 -1.00
CA ASP A 150 28.60 -9.12 -0.01
C ASP A 150 27.84 -9.92 1.07
N ILE A 151 26.53 -9.72 1.21
CA ILE A 151 25.70 -10.42 2.22
C ILE A 151 25.25 -11.81 1.72
N VAL A 152 25.26 -12.06 0.40
CA VAL A 152 24.70 -13.28 -0.20
C VAL A 152 25.72 -14.43 -0.31
N LYS A 153 26.95 -14.27 0.18
CA LYS A 153 28.00 -15.31 0.12
C LYS A 153 28.22 -16.13 1.39
N GLU A 154 27.45 -15.91 2.45
CA GLU A 154 27.43 -16.81 3.61
C GLU A 154 26.09 -17.56 3.67
N ASN A 155 26.03 -18.64 2.88
CA ASN A 155 25.32 -19.89 3.17
C ASN A 155 26.05 -21.03 2.45
#